data_AF-A0A271VW17-F1
#
_entry.id   AF-A0A271VW17-F1
#
_cell.length_a   1.000
_cell.length_b   1.000
_cell.length_c   1.000
_cell.angle_alpha   90.00
_cell.angle_beta   90.00
_cell.angle_gamma   90.00
#
_symmetry.space_group_name_H-M   'P 1'
#
loop_
_entity.id
_entity.type
_entity.pdbx_description
1 polymer ?
#
loop_
_entity_poly.entity_id
_entity_poly.type
_entity_poly.pdbx_seq_one_letter_code
_entity_poly.pdbx_strand_id
1 'polypeptide(L)'
;MEFVSVGVSAFISFSIAWLGWHKLEKRADRSSHRSETFSLLAPTIRLIDEFRSIAEDALLKQSSELLEDKCSILLRKQLLDAKFHSKYNMFKTKLSQLESRRIGIPSNLLIELRIAFTDGSIDSLSKYSKALLATDRIETELYNAFERTYPKIK
;
A
#
# COMPACT_ATOMS: atom_id res chain seq x y z
N MET A 1 -21.35 -24.23 -56.44
CA MET A 1 -20.12 -23.53 -56.01
C MET A 1 -20.38 -22.44 -54.97
N GLU A 2 -21.55 -21.80 -54.95
CA GLU A 2 -21.84 -20.67 -54.05
C GLU A 2 -21.81 -21.01 -52.55
N PHE A 3 -22.33 -22.17 -52.13
CA PHE A 3 -22.32 -22.59 -50.72
C PHE A 3 -20.91 -22.73 -50.13
N VAL A 4 -19.93 -23.15 -50.93
CA VAL A 4 -18.53 -23.28 -50.49
C VAL A 4 -17.91 -21.90 -50.28
N SER A 5 -18.20 -20.94 -51.16
CA SER A 5 -17.72 -19.56 -51.03
C SER A 5 -18.29 -18.86 -49.79
N VAL A 6 -19.58 -19.08 -49.47
CA VAL A 6 -20.25 -18.53 -48.29
C VAL A 6 -19.71 -19.15 -47.00
N GLY A 7 -19.43 -20.46 -46.99
CA GLY A 7 -18.83 -21.13 -45.83
C GLY A 7 -17.43 -20.63 -45.51
N VAL A 8 -16.59 -20.40 -46.53
CA VAL A 8 -15.22 -19.90 -46.34
C VAL A 8 -15.23 -18.46 -45.82
N SER A 9 -16.10 -17.58 -46.34
CA SER A 9 -16.18 -16.19 -45.87
C SER A 9 -16.72 -16.08 -44.44
N ALA A 10 -17.67 -16.93 -44.06
CA ALA A 10 -18.18 -17.02 -42.69
C ALA A 10 -17.10 -17.51 -41.71
N PHE A 11 -16.31 -18.52 -42.10
CA PHE A 11 -15.23 -19.04 -41.28
C PHE A 11 -14.11 -18.01 -41.05
N ILE A 12 -13.73 -17.26 -42.09
CA ILE A 12 -12.74 -16.17 -41.98
C ILE A 12 -13.26 -15.08 -41.04
N SER A 13 -14.52 -14.67 -41.19
CA SER A 13 -15.14 -13.65 -40.34
C SER A 13 -15.21 -14.09 -38.88
N PHE A 14 -15.59 -15.35 -38.63
CA PHE A 14 -15.61 -15.94 -37.29
C PHE A 14 -14.20 -15.98 -36.68
N SER A 15 -13.19 -16.38 -37.45
CA SER A 15 -11.80 -16.44 -36.98
C SER A 15 -11.25 -15.06 -36.59
N ILE A 16 -11.57 -14.02 -37.37
CA ILE A 16 -11.18 -12.64 -37.05
C ILE A 16 -11.89 -12.16 -35.78
N ALA A 17 -13.19 -12.42 -35.65
CA ALA A 17 -13.96 -12.06 -34.46
C ALA A 17 -13.42 -12.79 -33.20
N TRP A 18 -13.10 -14.07 -33.32
CA TRP A 18 -12.52 -14.89 -32.25
C TRP A 18 -11.17 -14.36 -31.78
N LEU A 19 -10.27 -14.04 -32.72
CA LEU A 19 -8.96 -13.43 -32.42
C LEU A 19 -9.12 -12.04 -31.77
N GLY A 20 -10.08 -11.26 -32.24
CA GLY A 20 -10.43 -9.96 -31.64
C GLY A 20 -10.91 -10.09 -30.20
N TRP A 21 -11.85 -11.01 -29.96
CA TRP A 21 -12.40 -11.29 -28.63
C TRP A 21 -11.31 -11.72 -27.65
N HIS A 22 -10.49 -12.71 -28.02
CA HIS A 22 -9.43 -13.22 -27.16
C HIS A 22 -8.35 -12.17 -26.83
N LYS A 23 -8.09 -11.22 -27.73
CA LYS A 23 -7.19 -10.08 -27.46
C LYS A 23 -7.81 -9.07 -26.50
N LEU A 24 -9.12 -8.83 -26.60
CA LEU A 24 -9.87 -7.94 -25.70
C LEU A 24 -9.99 -8.55 -24.30
N GLU A 25 -10.33 -9.83 -24.20
CA GLU A 25 -10.43 -10.59 -22.95
C GLU A 25 -9.10 -10.54 -22.17
N LYS A 26 -7.97 -10.84 -22.83
CA LYS A 26 -6.64 -10.70 -22.22
C LYS A 26 -6.32 -9.29 -21.72
N ARG A 27 -6.85 -8.25 -22.36
CA ARG A 27 -6.68 -6.86 -21.90
C ARG A 27 -7.59 -6.55 -20.71
N ALA A 28 -8.83 -7.03 -20.75
CA ALA A 28 -9.78 -6.89 -19.66
C ALA A 28 -9.27 -7.57 -18.38
N ASP A 29 -8.76 -8.81 -18.48
CA ASP A 29 -8.21 -9.56 -17.34
C ASP A 29 -6.99 -8.86 -16.71
N ARG A 30 -6.12 -8.28 -17.53
CA ARG A 30 -4.98 -7.50 -17.00
C ARG A 30 -5.46 -6.25 -16.27
N SER A 31 -6.48 -5.57 -16.80
CA SER A 31 -7.05 -4.38 -16.19
C SER A 31 -7.79 -4.71 -14.90
N SER A 32 -8.56 -5.81 -14.87
CA SER A 32 -9.28 -6.27 -13.68
C SER A 32 -8.31 -6.63 -12.57
N HIS A 33 -7.28 -7.44 -12.83
CA HIS A 33 -6.28 -7.79 -11.83
C HIS A 33 -5.51 -6.58 -11.28
N ARG A 34 -5.22 -5.59 -12.13
CA ARG A 34 -4.62 -4.33 -11.69
C ARG A 34 -5.55 -3.56 -10.76
N SER A 35 -6.84 -3.46 -11.11
CA SER A 35 -7.86 -2.79 -10.30
C SER A 35 -8.10 -3.49 -8.96
N GLU A 36 -8.22 -4.81 -8.97
CA GLU A 36 -8.32 -5.64 -7.76
C GLU A 36 -7.14 -5.38 -6.83
N THR A 37 -5.92 -5.42 -7.38
CA THR A 37 -4.72 -5.22 -6.58
C THR A 37 -4.60 -3.78 -6.05
N PHE A 38 -5.05 -2.79 -6.83
CA PHE A 38 -5.13 -1.41 -6.37
C PHE A 38 -6.13 -1.25 -5.20
N SER A 39 -7.24 -1.98 -5.21
CA SER A 39 -8.20 -1.95 -4.10
C SER A 39 -7.62 -2.53 -2.80
N LEU A 40 -6.62 -3.42 -2.88
CA LEU A 40 -5.83 -3.91 -1.74
C LEU A 40 -4.73 -2.94 -1.31
N LEU A 41 -4.25 -2.09 -2.22
CA LEU A 41 -3.23 -1.07 -1.94
C LEU A 41 -3.79 0.07 -1.09
N ALA A 42 -5.00 0.56 -1.41
CA ALA A 42 -5.67 1.65 -0.71
C ALA A 42 -5.74 1.51 0.83
N PRO A 43 -6.20 0.37 1.40
CA PRO A 43 -6.22 0.20 2.85
C PRO A 43 -4.80 0.15 3.47
N THR A 44 -3.80 -0.26 2.70
CA THR A 44 -2.40 -0.29 3.15
C THR A 44 -1.83 1.13 3.23
N ILE A 45 -2.12 1.97 2.23
CA ILE A 45 -1.74 3.39 2.23
C ILE A 45 -2.43 4.14 3.35
N ARG A 46 -3.72 3.89 3.58
CA ARG A 46 -4.44 4.48 4.72
C ARG A 46 -3.75 4.19 6.07
N LEU A 47 -3.18 2.99 6.25
CA LEU A 47 -2.43 2.67 7.47
C LEU A 47 -1.14 3.49 7.59
N ILE A 48 -0.51 3.84 6.46
CA ILE A 48 0.67 4.73 6.43
C ILE A 48 0.26 6.15 6.86
N ASP A 49 -0.86 6.66 6.37
CA ASP A 49 -1.39 7.95 6.81
C ASP A 49 -1.76 7.93 8.30
N GLU A 50 -2.28 6.81 8.80
CA GLU A 50 -2.52 6.65 10.24
C GLU A 50 -1.21 6.67 11.05
N PHE A 51 -0.09 6.17 10.53
CA PHE A 51 1.21 6.33 11.19
C PHE A 51 1.68 7.79 11.22
N ARG A 52 1.48 8.55 10.13
CA ARG A 52 1.75 9.99 10.11
C ARG A 52 0.94 10.72 11.17
N SER A 53 -0.35 10.41 11.27
CA SER A 53 -1.23 10.97 12.30
C SER A 53 -0.81 10.59 13.72
N ILE A 54 -0.33 9.36 13.95
CA ILE A 54 0.23 8.96 15.26
C ILE A 54 1.49 9.76 15.60
N ALA A 55 2.37 10.00 14.61
CA ALA A 55 3.58 10.79 14.82
C ALA A 55 3.26 12.26 15.12
N GLU A 56 2.27 12.84 14.43
CA GLU A 56 1.80 14.20 14.65
C GLU A 56 1.11 14.34 16.02
N ASP A 57 0.21 13.41 16.37
CA ASP A 57 -0.42 13.34 17.69
C ASP A 57 0.62 13.31 18.82
N ALA A 58 1.69 12.54 18.63
CA ALA A 58 2.77 12.41 19.62
C ALA A 58 3.52 13.74 19.82
N LEU A 59 3.86 14.43 18.72
CA LEU A 59 4.57 15.71 18.77
C LEU A 59 3.70 16.82 19.37
N LEU A 60 2.43 16.92 18.94
CA LEU A 60 1.50 17.97 19.39
C LEU A 60 1.18 17.82 20.88
N LYS A 61 0.89 16.61 21.35
CA LYS A 61 0.53 16.39 22.76
C LYS A 61 1.70 16.69 23.71
N GLN A 62 2.93 16.52 23.25
CA GLN A 62 4.09 16.92 24.04
C GLN A 62 4.26 18.43 24.14
N SER A 63 3.91 19.21 23.12
CA SER A 63 3.94 20.67 23.22
C SER A 63 2.97 21.21 24.29
N SER A 64 1.93 20.45 24.63
CA SER A 64 0.96 20.76 25.69
C SER A 64 1.33 20.26 27.10
N GLU A 65 2.42 19.50 27.26
CA GLU A 65 2.76 18.76 28.51
C GLU A 65 3.43 19.60 29.62
N LEU A 66 3.51 20.93 29.48
CA LEU A 66 4.19 21.81 30.45
C LEU A 66 3.58 21.82 31.88
N LEU A 67 2.44 21.19 32.11
CA LEU A 67 1.70 21.20 33.40
C LEU A 67 1.18 19.83 33.87
N GLU A 68 1.51 18.72 33.20
CA GLU A 68 0.94 17.40 33.53
C GLU A 68 1.79 16.55 34.49
N ASP A 69 1.10 15.71 35.28
CA ASP A 69 1.69 14.76 36.22
C ASP A 69 2.52 13.69 35.50
N LYS A 70 3.69 13.30 36.03
CA LYS A 70 4.57 12.28 35.41
C LYS A 70 3.87 10.95 35.09
N CYS A 71 2.86 10.59 35.88
CA CYS A 71 2.08 9.37 35.69
C CYS A 71 1.20 9.42 34.42
N SER A 72 0.61 10.58 34.08
CA SER A 72 -0.21 10.72 32.87
C SER A 72 0.63 10.65 31.60
N ILE A 73 1.85 11.21 31.64
CA ILE A 73 2.81 11.21 30.54
C ILE A 73 3.23 9.76 30.19
N LEU A 74 3.56 8.94 31.20
CA LEU A 74 3.94 7.54 30.98
C LEU A 74 2.79 6.71 30.39
N LEU A 75 1.57 6.87 30.93
CA LEU A 75 0.39 6.20 30.41
C LEU A 75 0.10 6.57 28.95
N ARG A 76 0.25 7.85 28.58
CA ARG A 76 0.09 8.30 27.20
C ARG A 76 1.12 7.68 26.26
N LYS A 77 2.39 7.60 26.68
CA LYS A 77 3.44 6.93 25.89
C LYS A 77 3.10 5.47 25.64
N GLN A 78 2.69 4.74 26.68
CA GLN A 78 2.27 3.34 26.54
C GLN A 78 1.06 3.18 25.60
N LEU A 79 0.09 4.11 25.65
CA LEU A 79 -1.05 4.11 24.75
C LEU A 79 -0.65 4.37 23.29
N LEU A 80 0.28 5.29 23.04
CA LEU A 80 0.82 5.55 21.70
C LEU A 80 1.57 4.34 21.15
N ASP A 81 2.42 3.71 21.96
CA ASP A 81 3.16 2.50 21.59
C ASP A 81 2.20 1.34 21.28
N ALA A 82 1.18 1.14 22.11
CA ALA A 82 0.15 0.13 21.88
C ALA A 82 -0.66 0.42 20.60
N LYS A 83 -1.03 1.69 20.35
CA LYS A 83 -1.72 2.11 19.13
C LYS A 83 -0.86 1.84 17.91
N PHE A 84 0.42 2.20 17.94
CA PHE A 84 1.38 1.92 16.88
C PHE A 84 1.51 0.42 16.63
N HIS A 85 1.76 -0.40 17.66
CA HIS A 85 1.92 -1.84 17.51
C HIS A 85 0.70 -2.53 16.91
N SER A 86 -0.51 -2.16 17.37
CA SER A 86 -1.76 -2.68 16.82
C SER A 86 -1.88 -2.37 15.32
N LYS A 87 -1.64 -1.11 14.93
CA LYS A 87 -1.68 -0.67 13.54
C LYS A 87 -0.57 -1.28 12.69
N TYR A 88 0.63 -1.45 13.25
CA TYR A 88 1.76 -2.09 12.59
C TYR A 88 1.48 -3.57 12.29
N ASN A 89 0.85 -4.30 13.22
CA ASN A 89 0.45 -5.69 12.97
C ASN A 89 -0.62 -5.80 11.86
N MET A 90 -1.59 -4.88 11.85
CA MET A 90 -2.57 -4.79 10.77
C MET A 90 -1.89 -4.48 9.43
N PHE A 91 -0.93 -3.55 9.43
CA PHE A 91 -0.13 -3.20 8.26
C PHE A 91 0.66 -4.40 7.72
N LYS A 92 1.37 -5.15 8.58
CA LYS A 92 2.05 -6.39 8.16
C LYS A 92 1.09 -7.41 7.55
N THR A 93 -0.12 -7.53 8.08
CA THR A 93 -1.14 -8.44 7.54
C THR A 93 -1.61 -8.01 6.16
N LYS A 94 -1.73 -6.69 5.91
CA LYS A 94 -2.05 -6.17 4.58
C LYS A 94 -0.89 -6.30 3.61
N LEU A 95 0.34 -6.11 4.08
CA LEU A 95 1.54 -6.35 3.28
C LEU A 95 1.66 -7.81 2.84
N SER A 96 1.38 -8.79 3.71
CA SER A 96 1.42 -10.20 3.30
C SER A 96 0.37 -10.52 2.21
N GLN A 97 -0.78 -9.85 2.23
CA GLN A 97 -1.76 -9.92 1.14
C GLN A 97 -1.21 -9.34 -0.17
N LEU A 98 -0.50 -8.21 -0.11
CA LEU A 98 0.16 -7.61 -1.28
C LEU A 98 1.34 -8.44 -1.80
N GLU A 99 2.11 -9.06 -0.92
CA GLU A 99 3.21 -9.97 -1.28
C GLU A 99 2.70 -11.17 -2.08
N SER A 100 1.52 -11.71 -1.74
CA SER A 100 0.89 -12.77 -2.54
C SER A 100 0.57 -12.34 -3.98
N ARG A 101 0.42 -11.02 -4.20
CA ARG A 101 0.23 -10.37 -5.51
C ARG A 101 1.54 -9.83 -6.11
N ARG A 102 2.70 -10.26 -5.58
CA ARG A 102 4.06 -9.85 -5.98
C ARG A 102 4.40 -8.37 -5.71
N ILE A 103 3.64 -7.71 -4.84
CA ILE A 103 3.93 -6.35 -4.35
C ILE A 103 4.55 -6.49 -2.96
N GLY A 104 5.88 -6.62 -2.93
CA GLY A 104 6.65 -6.71 -1.68
C GLY A 104 7.34 -5.40 -1.35
N ILE A 105 7.55 -5.17 -0.05
CA ILE A 105 8.40 -4.08 0.45
C ILE A 105 9.68 -4.68 1.04
N PRO A 106 10.85 -4.10 0.78
CA PRO A 106 12.09 -4.47 1.44
C PRO A 106 11.99 -4.45 2.98
N SER A 107 12.50 -5.50 3.63
CA SER A 107 12.43 -5.65 5.09
C SER A 107 13.15 -4.54 5.86
N ASN A 108 14.21 -3.95 5.29
CA ASN A 108 14.92 -2.82 5.87
C ASN A 108 14.01 -1.61 6.08
N LEU A 109 13.09 -1.31 5.15
CA LEU A 109 12.14 -0.20 5.30
C LEU A 109 11.15 -0.46 6.45
N LEU A 110 10.72 -1.71 6.62
CA LEU A 110 9.84 -2.11 7.72
C LEU A 110 10.53 -2.02 9.08
N ILE A 111 11.84 -2.29 9.11
CA ILE A 111 12.68 -2.14 10.30
C ILE A 111 12.89 -0.66 10.61
N GLU A 112 13.22 0.17 9.60
CA GLU A 112 13.36 1.63 9.75
C GLU A 112 12.08 2.25 10.35
N LEU A 113 10.91 1.88 9.80
CA LEU A 113 9.63 2.34 10.32
C LEU A 113 9.43 1.90 11.77
N ARG A 114 9.69 0.63 12.08
CA ARG A 114 9.53 0.13 13.45
C ARG A 114 10.43 0.91 14.42
N ILE A 115 11.71 1.04 14.10
CA ILE A 115 12.68 1.77 14.92
C ILE A 115 12.22 3.22 15.13
N ALA A 116 11.78 3.91 14.07
CA ALA A 116 11.36 5.31 14.16
C ALA A 116 10.19 5.55 15.15
N PHE A 117 9.35 4.54 15.38
CA PHE A 117 8.20 4.61 16.29
C PHE A 117 8.42 3.91 17.63
N THR A 118 9.47 3.06 17.78
CA THR A 118 9.74 2.33 19.03
C THR A 118 10.99 2.79 19.78
N ASP A 119 11.92 3.50 19.14
CA ASP A 119 13.21 3.92 19.72
C ASP A 119 13.09 5.16 20.63
N GLY A 120 11.98 5.25 21.37
CA GLY A 120 11.62 6.35 22.28
C GLY A 120 10.48 7.23 21.77
N SER A 121 10.00 8.15 22.62
CA SER A 121 8.92 9.08 22.27
C SER A 121 9.31 10.00 21.11
N ILE A 122 8.37 10.27 20.22
CA ILE A 122 8.49 11.28 19.15
C ILE A 122 8.34 12.67 19.78
N ASP A 123 9.42 13.10 20.40
CA ASP A 123 9.47 14.26 21.30
C ASP A 123 10.15 15.49 20.72
N SER A 124 10.69 15.34 19.51
CA SER A 124 11.47 16.36 18.83
C SER A 124 11.14 16.35 17.36
N LEU A 125 11.28 17.52 16.75
CA LEU A 125 11.08 17.69 15.31
C LEU A 125 11.97 16.73 14.49
N SER A 126 13.18 16.43 14.97
CA SER A 126 14.09 15.47 14.33
C SER A 126 13.51 14.05 14.31
N LYS A 127 12.98 13.55 15.44
CA LYS A 127 12.37 12.22 15.50
C LYS A 127 11.08 12.16 14.70
N TYR A 128 10.26 13.21 14.74
CA TYR A 128 9.07 13.34 13.91
C TYR A 128 9.42 13.27 12.42
N SER A 129 10.43 14.04 11.98
CA SER A 129 10.92 14.00 10.61
C SER A 129 11.43 12.62 10.20
N LYS A 130 12.14 11.91 11.08
CA LYS A 130 12.57 10.52 10.81
C LYS A 130 11.37 9.58 10.61
N ALA A 131 10.34 9.70 11.45
CA ALA A 131 9.12 8.90 11.34
C ALA A 131 8.40 9.17 10.01
N LEU A 132 8.25 10.45 9.63
CA LEU A 132 7.66 10.84 8.35
C LEU A 132 8.45 10.30 7.16
N LEU A 133 9.78 10.47 7.16
CA LEU A 133 10.63 9.98 6.08
C LEU A 133 10.52 8.45 5.93
N ALA A 134 10.44 7.72 7.05
CA ALA A 134 10.22 6.27 7.02
C ALA A 134 8.85 5.91 6.41
N THR A 135 7.79 6.63 6.76
CA THR A 135 6.45 6.42 6.17
C THR A 135 6.43 6.75 4.67
N ASP A 136 7.04 7.85 4.26
CA ASP A 136 7.05 8.31 2.86
C ASP A 136 7.82 7.35 1.95
N ARG A 137 8.95 6.81 2.44
CA ARG A 137 9.73 5.79 1.73
C ARG A 137 8.93 4.52 1.49
N ILE A 138 8.18 4.06 2.48
CA ILE A 138 7.31 2.89 2.36
C ILE A 138 6.19 3.13 1.36
N GLU A 139 5.53 4.30 1.42
CA GLU A 139 4.48 4.65 0.47
C GLU A 139 5.02 4.69 -0.97
N THR A 140 6.16 5.36 -1.16
CA THR A 140 6.82 5.44 -2.46
C THR A 140 7.18 4.05 -3.00
N GLU A 141 7.73 3.18 -2.15
CA GLU A 141 8.11 1.83 -2.54
C GLU A 141 6.89 0.96 -2.86
N LEU A 142 5.76 1.13 -2.16
CA LEU A 142 4.49 0.47 -2.50
C LEU A 142 4.01 0.83 -3.90
N TYR A 143 4.00 2.12 -4.23
CA TYR A 143 3.64 2.57 -5.57
C TYR A 143 4.61 2.05 -6.62
N ASN A 144 5.92 2.10 -6.35
CA ASN A 144 6.93 1.56 -7.26
C ASN A 144 6.79 0.05 -7.47
N ALA A 145 6.54 -0.72 -6.41
CA ALA A 145 6.29 -2.16 -6.47
C ALA A 145 5.02 -2.48 -7.26
N PHE A 146 3.96 -1.69 -7.07
CA PHE A 146 2.73 -1.80 -7.85
C PHE A 146 2.97 -1.52 -9.33
N GLU A 147 3.65 -0.42 -9.69
CA GLU A 147 3.93 -0.07 -11.08
C GLU A 147 4.88 -1.06 -11.77
N ARG A 148 5.87 -1.61 -11.05
CA ARG A 148 6.72 -2.71 -11.56
C ARG A 148 5.91 -3.97 -11.91
N THR A 149 4.89 -4.28 -11.11
CA THR A 149 4.05 -5.47 -11.31
C THR A 149 2.97 -5.23 -12.37
N TYR A 150 2.41 -4.01 -12.41
CA TYR A 150 1.33 -3.61 -13.30
C TYR A 150 1.67 -2.30 -14.04
N PRO A 151 2.55 -2.36 -15.04
CA PRO A 151 2.98 -1.16 -15.77
C PRO A 151 1.80 -0.52 -16.50
N LYS A 152 1.82 0.81 -16.59
CA LYS A 152 0.86 1.57 -17.42
C LYS A 152 1.07 1.16 -18.88
N ILE A 153 0.02 0.66 -19.50
CA ILE A 153 0.02 0.36 -20.94
C ILE A 153 0.11 1.72 -21.65
N LYS A 154 1.21 1.93 -22.39
CA LYS A 154 1.34 3.06 -23.33
C LYS A 154 0.52 2.79 -24.59
#